data_AF-A0A9Q2PMB7-F1
#
_entry.id   AF-A0A9Q2PMB7-F1
#
_cell.length_a   1.000
_cell.length_b   1.000
_cell.length_c   1.000
_cell.angle_alpha   90.00
_cell.angle_beta   90.00
_cell.angle_gamma   90.00
#
_symmetry.space_group_name_H-M   'P 1'
#
loop_
_entity.id
_entity.type
_entity.pdbx_description
1 polymer ?
#
loop_
_entity_poly.entity_id
_entity_poly.type
_entity_poly.pdbx_seq_one_letter_code
_entity_poly.pdbx_strand_id
1 'polypeptide(L)'
;MRQVRPITTAVAVAAAVAVTITSSGVAAAQSSPEEVSAAIPCTPLHTVGIQGTGQSAPDASPTIDGGFLGMSVMIPLLNAAPGDVSRQLVPYAADFGLRGSTYEQSMTEGVEKASEVISSYVSRCPSSMIAIAAFSQGAQIADTIVRNIGAGKGPISADRLAAAALFSSPTRPQGAGVFPGGSAGQSTPTPPRGLTSDVLADLKVTASAPSDGGGIAPNFAAASGYGAVAGRVASFCSEGDLACATPPNATLARTVTNIAGQLHLEQQDPLRTLTDLAGALGGATIRTAADVVNEDVNFKNGRFTVQSSGKTILGRLATNSDPRSATPDADADVIRALIKTGVMGLQAGVTIAKKVLTLETIGQLAVVGVANPPAALGVLAAKVGEAALSLFPPSTGTQVQRYIYNEVTRTVQDNKDLLKMATDLKYWDSARNHNSYDVNPVDSQGQTAARYTVDWFATLAKELADSPYKESGGGSTTLTTSPRSSVTSTRPTPSTSASSVPTFSSGDWSNDSESVPWPTGDSSKPGNGAAFAPAQIPTPAAPPADSDTSQ
;
A
#
# COMPACT_ATOMS: atom_id res chain seq x y z
N MET A 1 -16.57 60.90 -40.07
CA MET A 1 -16.76 59.50 -39.63
C MET A 1 -15.79 59.23 -38.49
N ARG A 2 -16.30 58.75 -37.36
CA ARG A 2 -15.56 58.48 -36.11
C ARG A 2 -14.81 57.14 -36.20
N GLN A 3 -13.62 57.13 -35.56
CA GLN A 3 -12.87 56.06 -34.85
C GLN A 3 -13.07 54.59 -35.30
N VAL A 4 -12.05 53.73 -35.36
CA VAL A 4 -11.28 53.16 -34.23
C VAL A 4 -10.10 52.34 -34.81
N ARG A 5 -8.95 52.36 -34.13
CA ARG A 5 -7.76 51.51 -34.37
C ARG A 5 -8.00 50.05 -33.94
N PRO A 6 -7.29 49.08 -34.54
CA PRO A 6 -6.82 47.92 -33.79
C PRO A 6 -5.29 47.91 -33.66
N ILE A 7 -4.89 47.50 -32.46
CA ILE A 7 -3.55 47.26 -31.95
C ILE A 7 -3.02 45.98 -32.61
N THR A 8 -1.83 46.02 -33.20
CA THR A 8 -1.06 44.83 -33.54
C THR A 8 0.23 44.77 -32.73
N THR A 9 0.35 43.61 -32.11
CA THR A 9 1.33 43.09 -31.17
C THR A 9 2.78 43.22 -31.64
N ALA A 10 3.65 43.70 -30.76
CA ALA A 10 5.09 43.69 -30.97
C ALA A 10 5.64 42.26 -30.77
N VAL A 11 6.28 41.73 -31.81
CA VAL A 11 7.17 40.56 -31.72
C VAL A 11 8.56 41.10 -31.40
N ALA A 12 9.03 40.89 -30.18
CA ALA A 12 10.41 41.16 -29.79
C ALA A 12 11.24 39.90 -29.99
N VAL A 13 12.09 39.93 -31.02
CA VAL A 13 13.15 38.96 -31.29
C VAL A 13 14.26 39.17 -30.26
N ALA A 14 14.51 38.19 -29.39
CA ALA A 14 15.68 38.17 -28.52
C ALA A 14 16.79 37.35 -29.21
N ALA A 15 17.85 38.05 -29.60
CA ALA A 15 19.04 37.48 -30.23
C ALA A 15 19.88 36.67 -29.24
N ALA A 16 20.30 35.49 -29.67
CA ALA A 16 21.27 34.66 -28.97
C ALA A 16 22.67 35.27 -29.10
N VAL A 17 23.29 35.64 -27.97
CA VAL A 17 24.70 36.00 -27.90
C VAL A 17 25.46 34.79 -27.39
N ALA A 18 26.23 34.15 -28.27
CA ALA A 18 27.18 33.11 -27.91
C ALA A 18 28.46 33.77 -27.36
N VAL A 19 28.70 33.61 -26.05
CA VAL A 19 29.96 34.00 -25.42
C VAL A 19 30.87 32.79 -25.37
N THR A 20 31.91 32.79 -26.19
CA THR A 20 33.03 31.85 -26.10
C THR A 20 33.95 32.26 -24.95
N ILE A 21 33.98 31.47 -23.87
CA ILE A 21 34.94 31.64 -22.78
C ILE A 21 36.11 30.67 -23.00
N THR A 22 37.28 31.22 -23.26
CA THR A 22 38.57 30.54 -23.30
C THR A 22 38.98 30.07 -21.90
N SER A 23 39.20 28.78 -21.73
CA SER A 23 39.70 28.16 -20.50
C SER A 23 41.19 28.47 -20.28
N SER A 24 41.51 29.25 -19.24
CA SER A 24 42.86 29.33 -18.68
C SER A 24 42.84 28.66 -17.30
N GLY A 25 43.67 27.63 -17.15
CA GLY A 25 43.74 26.81 -15.94
C GLY A 25 44.24 27.60 -14.73
N VAL A 26 43.47 27.52 -13.66
CA VAL A 26 43.95 27.73 -12.28
C VAL A 26 43.63 26.45 -11.52
N ALA A 27 44.68 25.77 -11.07
CA ALA A 27 44.57 24.66 -10.14
C ALA A 27 44.05 25.21 -8.80
N ALA A 28 42.74 25.22 -8.64
CA ALA A 28 42.12 25.37 -7.33
C ALA A 28 42.30 24.03 -6.61
N ALA A 29 43.06 24.04 -5.52
CA ALA A 29 43.05 22.96 -4.57
C ALA A 29 41.61 22.71 -4.13
N GLN A 30 41.02 21.60 -4.58
CA GLN A 30 39.74 21.12 -4.09
C GLN A 30 39.96 20.61 -2.67
N SER A 31 39.88 21.51 -1.69
CA SER A 31 39.37 21.11 -0.39
C SER A 31 37.87 20.88 -0.58
N SER A 32 37.48 19.66 -0.98
CA SER A 32 36.12 19.20 -0.72
C SER A 32 35.90 19.35 0.78
N PRO A 33 34.89 20.11 1.24
CA PRO A 33 34.40 19.89 2.59
C PRO A 33 33.88 18.44 2.59
N GLU A 34 34.56 17.55 3.29
CA GLU A 34 33.88 16.41 3.87
C GLU A 34 32.73 17.00 4.68
N GLU A 35 31.51 16.91 4.14
CA GLU A 35 30.32 17.14 4.93
C GLU A 35 30.28 15.98 5.93
N VAL A 36 30.97 16.16 7.05
CA VAL A 36 30.85 15.27 8.19
C VAL A 36 29.41 15.46 8.67
N SER A 37 28.49 14.65 8.13
CA SER A 37 27.13 14.57 8.64
C SER A 37 27.28 14.21 10.12
N ALA A 38 27.09 15.21 10.98
CA ALA A 38 27.26 15.03 12.41
C ALA A 38 26.35 13.90 12.84
N ALA A 39 26.92 12.86 13.47
CA ALA A 39 26.16 11.71 13.88
C ALA A 39 24.97 12.14 14.76
N ILE A 40 23.76 11.66 14.43
CA ILE A 40 22.55 12.00 15.18
C ILE A 40 22.75 11.65 16.67
N PRO A 41 22.54 12.58 17.61
CA PRO A 41 22.87 12.37 19.02
C PRO A 41 22.05 11.23 19.64
N CYS A 42 22.63 10.56 20.63
CA CYS A 42 21.90 9.62 21.47
C CYS A 42 21.06 10.40 22.48
N THR A 43 19.74 10.24 22.42
CA THR A 43 18.78 10.89 23.30
C THR A 43 17.89 9.85 23.98
N PRO A 44 17.25 10.17 25.12
CA PRO A 44 16.29 9.28 25.78
C PRO A 44 15.24 8.69 24.82
N LEU A 45 14.66 9.56 23.97
CA LEU A 45 13.76 9.15 22.90
C LEU A 45 14.34 9.51 21.53
N HIS A 46 14.33 8.56 20.60
CA HIS A 46 14.67 8.80 19.21
C HIS A 46 13.48 8.56 18.30
N THR A 47 13.13 9.57 17.51
CA THR A 47 11.97 9.55 16.63
C THR A 47 12.36 9.27 15.19
N VAL A 48 11.88 8.17 14.64
CA VAL A 48 12.06 7.82 13.23
C VAL A 48 10.83 8.28 12.44
N GLY A 49 11.05 9.16 11.46
CA GLY A 49 10.02 9.66 10.57
C GLY A 49 10.02 8.94 9.22
N ILE A 50 8.91 8.33 8.83
CA ILE A 50 8.78 7.65 7.53
C ILE A 50 7.77 8.42 6.68
N GLN A 51 8.27 9.17 5.71
CA GLN A 51 7.47 10.10 4.92
C GLN A 51 6.54 9.38 3.93
N GLY A 52 5.60 10.13 3.36
CA GLY A 52 4.70 9.62 2.33
C GLY A 52 5.31 9.66 0.92
N THR A 53 4.53 9.18 -0.05
CA THR A 53 4.89 9.21 -1.47
C THR A 53 5.28 10.62 -1.92
N GLY A 54 6.45 10.76 -2.54
CA GLY A 54 6.98 12.01 -3.07
C GLY A 54 7.52 12.99 -2.05
N GLN A 55 7.65 12.57 -0.80
CA GLN A 55 8.23 13.39 0.26
C GLN A 55 9.64 12.93 0.68
N SER A 56 10.13 11.80 0.16
CA SER A 56 11.50 11.30 0.35
C SER A 56 12.13 10.92 -0.99
N ALA A 57 13.41 10.55 -0.94
CA ALA A 57 14.19 9.98 -2.04
C ALA A 57 15.31 9.09 -1.45
N PRO A 58 15.93 8.18 -2.23
CA PRO A 58 17.01 7.33 -1.74
C PRO A 58 18.23 8.10 -1.20
N ASP A 59 18.47 9.30 -1.75
CA ASP A 59 19.54 10.21 -1.38
C ASP A 59 19.07 11.38 -0.50
N ALA A 60 17.82 11.35 -0.01
CA ALA A 60 17.29 12.38 0.87
C ALA A 60 18.10 12.46 2.18
N SER A 61 18.39 13.67 2.63
CA SER A 61 19.07 13.86 3.91
C SER A 61 18.18 13.39 5.08
N PRO A 62 18.68 12.51 5.98
CA PRO A 62 17.94 12.10 7.17
C PRO A 62 17.64 13.26 8.14
N THR A 63 18.39 14.37 8.02
CA THR A 63 18.38 15.50 8.96
C THR A 63 17.80 16.78 8.36
N ILE A 64 17.33 16.80 7.11
CA ILE A 64 16.61 17.96 6.55
C ILE A 64 15.12 17.73 6.74
N ASP A 65 14.47 18.56 7.58
CA ASP A 65 13.02 18.48 7.79
C ASP A 65 12.27 19.00 6.58
N GLY A 66 11.44 18.13 5.99
CA GLY A 66 10.54 18.45 4.89
C GLY A 66 9.25 17.66 4.97
N GLY A 67 8.34 17.93 4.04
CA GLY A 67 7.03 17.27 3.97
C GLY A 67 6.17 17.48 5.22
N PHE A 68 5.09 16.71 5.31
CA PHE A 68 4.16 16.78 6.45
C PHE A 68 4.86 16.44 7.78
N LEU A 69 5.64 15.36 7.82
CA LEU A 69 6.27 14.94 9.08
C LEU A 69 7.33 15.93 9.56
N GLY A 70 8.19 16.44 8.68
CA GLY A 70 9.20 17.42 9.04
C GLY A 70 8.58 18.69 9.65
N MET A 71 7.60 19.25 8.93
CA MET A 71 6.98 20.53 9.29
C MET A 71 6.05 20.44 10.50
N SER A 72 5.24 19.38 10.58
CA SER A 72 4.12 19.29 11.54
C SER A 72 4.43 18.42 12.75
N VAL A 73 5.49 17.58 12.70
CA VAL A 73 5.85 16.66 13.79
C VAL A 73 7.30 16.88 14.25
N MET A 74 8.29 16.76 13.37
CA MET A 74 9.71 16.72 13.75
C MET A 74 10.21 18.06 14.30
N ILE A 75 9.98 19.18 13.58
CA ILE A 75 10.39 20.51 14.03
C ILE A 75 9.71 20.88 15.36
N PRO A 76 8.36 20.76 15.51
CA PRO A 76 7.71 21.04 16.79
C PRO A 76 8.17 20.14 17.93
N LEU A 77 8.46 18.85 17.66
CA LEU A 77 8.95 17.91 18.67
C LEU A 77 10.32 18.29 19.21
N LEU A 78 11.27 18.65 18.32
CA LEU A 78 12.59 19.15 18.72
C LEU A 78 12.49 20.40 19.60
N ASN A 79 11.51 21.28 19.34
CA ASN A 79 11.26 22.47 20.16
C ASN A 79 10.58 22.14 21.51
N ALA A 80 9.72 21.12 21.56
CA ALA A 80 8.94 20.76 22.74
C ALA A 80 9.74 19.97 23.80
N ALA A 81 10.80 19.26 23.38
CA ALA A 81 11.66 18.44 24.23
C ALA A 81 13.16 18.56 23.85
N PRO A 82 13.74 19.78 23.90
CA PRO A 82 15.11 20.02 23.46
C PRO A 82 16.11 19.24 24.32
N GLY A 83 16.99 18.46 23.67
CA GLY A 83 17.99 17.63 24.35
C GLY A 83 17.50 16.23 24.74
N ASP A 84 16.20 16.05 24.94
CA ASP A 84 15.60 14.76 25.32
C ASP A 84 15.13 13.95 24.10
N VAL A 85 14.99 14.61 22.94
CA VAL A 85 14.60 13.99 21.68
C VAL A 85 15.60 14.25 20.56
N SER A 86 15.86 13.21 19.77
CA SER A 86 16.51 13.28 18.47
C SER A 86 15.57 12.71 17.42
N ARG A 87 15.80 13.05 16.15
CA ARG A 87 14.99 12.54 15.05
C ARG A 87 15.81 12.24 13.81
N GLN A 88 15.29 11.38 12.96
CA GLN A 88 15.77 11.19 11.59
C GLN A 88 14.62 10.80 10.67
N LEU A 89 14.65 11.29 9.44
CA LEU A 89 13.75 10.89 8.37
C LEU A 89 14.39 9.73 7.59
N VAL A 90 13.58 8.76 7.16
CA VAL A 90 14.07 7.60 6.41
C VAL A 90 14.25 7.96 4.92
N PRO A 91 15.47 7.86 4.37
CA PRO A 91 15.71 7.93 2.93
C PRO A 91 15.28 6.61 2.28
N TYR A 92 14.37 6.70 1.31
CA TYR A 92 13.88 5.57 0.52
C TYR A 92 13.19 6.10 -0.75
N ALA A 93 12.84 5.26 -1.72
CA ALA A 93 12.27 5.70 -3.00
C ALA A 93 11.05 6.64 -2.90
N ALA A 94 10.16 6.41 -1.92
CA ALA A 94 8.91 7.15 -1.75
C ALA A 94 8.13 7.35 -3.06
N ASP A 95 7.98 6.29 -3.86
CA ASP A 95 7.48 6.36 -5.22
C ASP A 95 6.17 5.57 -5.40
N PHE A 96 5.42 5.94 -6.43
CA PHE A 96 4.22 5.29 -6.91
C PHE A 96 4.34 5.02 -8.42
N GLY A 97 5.54 4.65 -8.88
CA GLY A 97 5.85 4.41 -10.29
C GLY A 97 6.24 5.65 -11.09
N LEU A 98 6.38 6.83 -10.48
CA LEU A 98 6.61 8.07 -11.24
C LEU A 98 8.09 8.40 -11.44
N ARG A 99 9.00 7.78 -10.68
CA ARG A 99 10.43 8.12 -10.58
C ARG A 99 11.34 6.88 -10.63
N GLY A 100 10.90 5.77 -11.21
CA GLY A 100 11.75 4.58 -11.37
C GLY A 100 11.39 3.40 -10.48
N SER A 101 10.45 3.54 -9.53
CA SER A 101 10.07 2.44 -8.63
C SER A 101 8.57 2.31 -8.50
N THR A 102 8.05 1.10 -8.70
CA THR A 102 6.63 0.82 -8.40
C THR A 102 6.33 1.10 -6.92
N TYR A 103 5.06 1.28 -6.59
CA TYR A 103 4.66 1.44 -5.19
C TYR A 103 5.10 0.25 -4.33
N GLU A 104 4.99 -0.96 -4.86
CA GLU A 104 5.41 -2.19 -4.18
C GLU A 104 6.93 -2.22 -3.91
N GLN A 105 7.74 -1.88 -4.91
CA GLN A 105 9.19 -1.81 -4.76
C GLN A 105 9.56 -0.76 -3.71
N SER A 106 8.96 0.43 -3.80
CA SER A 106 9.15 1.51 -2.84
C SER A 106 8.72 1.12 -1.42
N MET A 107 7.65 0.35 -1.27
CA MET A 107 7.17 -0.17 0.01
C MET A 107 8.15 -1.18 0.62
N THR A 108 8.63 -2.11 -0.21
CA THR A 108 9.54 -3.18 0.21
C THR A 108 10.89 -2.61 0.66
N GLU A 109 11.47 -1.75 -0.17
CA GLU A 109 12.69 -1.01 0.16
C GLU A 109 12.47 -0.15 1.41
N GLY A 110 11.34 0.54 1.52
CA GLY A 110 11.03 1.39 2.67
C GLY A 110 10.98 0.62 4.00
N VAL A 111 10.43 -0.60 4.02
CA VAL A 111 10.45 -1.48 5.21
C VAL A 111 11.87 -1.88 5.57
N GLU A 112 12.69 -2.24 4.58
CA GLU A 112 14.10 -2.58 4.78
C GLU A 112 14.88 -1.38 5.35
N LYS A 113 14.82 -0.23 4.69
CA LYS A 113 15.55 0.99 5.06
C LYS A 113 15.12 1.52 6.42
N ALA A 114 13.83 1.57 6.71
CA ALA A 114 13.36 1.99 8.03
C ALA A 114 13.79 1.01 9.13
N SER A 115 13.82 -0.30 8.85
CA SER A 115 14.31 -1.29 9.82
C SER A 115 15.81 -1.18 10.07
N GLU A 116 16.59 -0.91 9.02
CA GLU A 116 18.03 -0.62 9.07
C GLU A 116 18.30 0.64 9.91
N VAL A 117 17.57 1.72 9.65
CA VAL A 117 17.65 2.99 10.39
C VAL A 117 17.37 2.80 11.90
N ILE A 118 16.31 2.06 12.24
CA ILE A 118 15.94 1.77 13.63
C ILE A 118 17.01 0.90 14.32
N SER A 119 17.42 -0.20 13.69
CA SER A 119 18.39 -1.14 14.28
C SER A 119 19.78 -0.53 14.43
N SER A 120 20.24 0.25 13.44
CA SER A 120 21.50 0.98 13.48
C SER A 120 21.53 2.00 14.62
N TYR A 121 20.43 2.76 14.82
CA TYR A 121 20.35 3.71 15.92
C TYR A 121 20.41 3.02 17.29
N VAL A 122 19.61 1.98 17.52
CA VAL A 122 19.60 1.27 18.82
C VAL A 122 20.93 0.57 19.10
N SER A 123 21.62 0.09 18.06
CA SER A 123 22.96 -0.52 18.21
C SER A 123 23.99 0.49 18.70
N ARG A 124 23.88 1.76 18.29
CA ARG A 124 24.75 2.85 18.71
C ARG A 124 24.32 3.50 20.03
N CYS A 125 23.02 3.55 20.28
CA CYS A 125 22.40 4.19 21.43
C CYS A 125 21.54 3.18 22.21
N PRO A 126 22.15 2.22 22.92
CA PRO A 126 21.44 1.08 23.52
C PRO A 126 20.59 1.45 24.74
N SER A 127 20.60 2.69 25.21
CA SER A 127 19.69 3.19 26.27
C SER A 127 18.47 3.93 25.70
N SER A 128 18.47 4.25 24.40
CA SER A 128 17.40 5.00 23.77
C SER A 128 16.18 4.13 23.52
N MET A 129 15.00 4.75 23.67
CA MET A 129 13.74 4.21 23.19
C MET A 129 13.43 4.75 21.80
N ILE A 130 12.63 4.02 21.03
CA ILE A 130 12.24 4.40 19.68
C ILE A 130 10.78 4.85 19.64
N ALA A 131 10.54 6.00 19.02
CA ALA A 131 9.22 6.42 18.56
C ALA A 131 9.18 6.45 17.03
N ILE A 132 8.02 6.16 16.43
CA ILE A 132 7.84 6.18 14.97
C ILE A 132 6.69 7.14 14.63
N ALA A 133 6.94 8.10 13.74
CA ALA A 133 5.88 8.90 13.12
C ALA A 133 5.90 8.64 11.61
N ALA A 134 4.74 8.38 11.02
CA ALA A 134 4.70 7.92 9.64
C ALA A 134 3.45 8.38 8.90
N PHE A 135 3.57 8.70 7.62
CA PHE A 135 2.47 9.28 6.82
C PHE A 135 2.25 8.52 5.51
N SER A 136 0.98 8.25 5.16
CA SER A 136 0.57 7.66 3.87
C SER A 136 1.32 6.35 3.57
N GLN A 137 2.08 6.24 2.47
CA GLN A 137 2.96 5.09 2.19
C GLN A 137 3.88 4.76 3.38
N GLY A 138 4.51 5.77 3.98
CA GLY A 138 5.31 5.59 5.18
C GLY A 138 4.54 5.01 6.36
N ALA A 139 3.26 5.36 6.52
CA ALA A 139 2.40 4.79 7.54
C ALA A 139 2.10 3.30 7.30
N GLN A 140 2.09 2.82 6.06
CA GLN A 140 2.03 1.38 5.76
C GLN A 140 3.34 0.67 6.10
N ILE A 141 4.48 1.31 5.81
CA ILE A 141 5.82 0.81 6.15
C ILE A 141 5.92 0.65 7.68
N ALA A 142 5.56 1.71 8.41
CA ALA A 142 5.56 1.73 9.87
C ALA A 142 4.56 0.72 10.46
N ASP A 143 3.35 0.58 9.91
CA ASP A 143 2.38 -0.44 10.35
C ASP A 143 2.98 -1.85 10.26
N THR A 144 3.68 -2.15 9.16
CA THR A 144 4.38 -3.43 8.96
C THR A 144 5.46 -3.65 10.02
N ILE A 145 6.32 -2.65 10.24
CA ILE A 145 7.42 -2.72 11.22
C ILE A 145 6.90 -2.87 12.64
N VAL A 146 5.90 -2.08 13.03
CA VAL A 146 5.34 -2.09 14.38
C VAL A 146 4.63 -3.41 14.70
N ARG A 147 3.91 -4.00 13.73
CA ARG A 147 3.35 -5.35 13.88
C ARG A 147 4.44 -6.42 14.03
N ASN A 148 5.54 -6.30 13.28
CA ASN A 148 6.69 -7.19 13.43
C ASN A 148 7.33 -7.07 14.83
N ILE A 149 7.54 -5.84 15.32
CA ILE A 149 8.04 -5.58 16.68
C ILE A 149 7.09 -6.19 17.72
N GLY A 150 5.79 -5.95 17.59
CA GLY A 150 4.75 -6.46 18.48
C GLY A 150 4.65 -7.98 18.51
N ALA A 151 4.98 -8.64 17.39
CA ALA A 151 5.06 -10.08 17.24
C ALA A 151 6.44 -10.68 17.62
N GLY A 152 7.39 -9.86 18.09
CA GLY A 152 8.73 -10.30 18.47
C GLY A 152 9.67 -10.62 17.29
N LYS A 153 9.33 -10.20 16.06
CA LYS A 153 10.12 -10.44 14.84
C LYS A 153 11.23 -9.40 14.61
N GLY A 154 11.27 -8.34 15.41
CA GLY A 154 12.21 -7.23 15.24
C GLY A 154 11.65 -6.08 14.38
N PRO A 155 12.48 -5.07 14.04
CA PRO A 155 13.94 -5.05 14.18
C PRO A 155 14.46 -4.79 15.62
N ILE A 156 13.56 -4.45 16.54
CA ILE A 156 13.85 -4.25 17.97
C ILE A 156 12.87 -5.06 18.82
N SER A 157 13.16 -5.24 20.10
CA SER A 157 12.19 -5.85 21.01
C SER A 157 11.00 -4.91 21.27
N ALA A 158 9.84 -5.47 21.56
CA ALA A 158 8.62 -4.69 21.86
C ALA A 158 8.80 -3.70 23.02
N ASP A 159 9.68 -3.99 23.98
CA ASP A 159 9.98 -3.11 25.12
C ASP A 159 10.78 -1.87 24.70
N ARG A 160 11.40 -1.85 23.51
CA ARG A 160 12.16 -0.69 22.97
C ARG A 160 11.29 0.29 22.18
N LEU A 161 10.07 -0.11 21.80
CA LEU A 161 9.14 0.79 21.12
C LEU A 161 8.32 1.56 22.16
N ALA A 162 8.58 2.87 22.25
CA ALA A 162 7.86 3.79 23.12
C ALA A 162 6.47 4.12 22.58
N ALA A 163 6.39 4.46 21.29
CA ALA A 163 5.17 4.91 20.64
C ALA A 163 5.25 4.81 19.11
N ALA A 164 4.11 4.70 18.45
CA ALA A 164 3.98 4.85 17.00
C ALA A 164 2.73 5.65 16.63
N ALA A 165 2.88 6.66 15.78
CA ALA A 165 1.80 7.47 15.24
C ALA A 165 1.76 7.33 13.71
N LEU A 166 0.67 6.76 13.21
CA LEU A 166 0.44 6.45 11.80
C LEU A 166 -0.65 7.38 11.27
N PHE A 167 -0.30 8.25 10.35
CA PHE A 167 -1.22 9.18 9.69
C PHE A 167 -1.57 8.65 8.31
N SER A 168 -2.86 8.59 7.98
CA SER A 168 -3.30 8.11 6.66
C SER A 168 -2.82 6.69 6.32
N SER A 169 -2.80 5.76 7.28
CA SER A 169 -2.33 4.40 7.01
C SER A 169 -3.20 3.67 5.97
N PRO A 170 -2.64 3.28 4.80
CA PRO A 170 -3.34 2.51 3.79
C PRO A 170 -3.76 1.12 4.24
N THR A 171 -3.20 0.62 5.35
CA THR A 171 -3.56 -0.65 5.96
C THR A 171 -4.40 -0.47 7.23
N ARG A 172 -4.98 0.71 7.47
CA ARG A 172 -5.87 0.92 8.63
C ARG A 172 -7.00 -0.13 8.62
N PRO A 173 -7.21 -0.90 9.72
CA PRO A 173 -8.31 -1.85 9.79
C PRO A 173 -9.66 -1.16 9.66
N GLN A 174 -10.62 -1.84 9.01
CA GLN A 174 -11.95 -1.30 8.80
C GLN A 174 -12.64 -0.96 10.13
N GLY A 175 -13.19 0.25 10.24
CA GLY A 175 -13.90 0.73 11.43
C GLY A 175 -13.03 0.90 12.68
N ALA A 176 -11.70 0.79 12.56
CA ALA A 176 -10.80 0.95 13.70
C ALA A 176 -10.83 2.38 14.24
N GLY A 177 -10.92 2.52 15.57
CA GLY A 177 -10.64 3.77 16.26
C GLY A 177 -9.16 4.14 16.21
N VAL A 178 -8.78 5.21 16.91
CA VAL A 178 -7.40 5.73 16.87
C VAL A 178 -6.38 4.77 17.45
N PHE A 179 -6.72 3.91 18.42
CA PHE A 179 -5.81 2.92 18.99
C PHE A 179 -6.18 1.49 18.57
N PRO A 180 -5.96 1.11 17.30
CA PRO A 180 -6.29 -0.24 16.83
C PRO A 180 -5.53 -1.30 17.63
N GLY A 181 -6.21 -2.40 17.97
CA GLY A 181 -5.65 -3.49 18.79
C GLY A 181 -5.47 -3.18 20.28
N GLY A 182 -5.74 -1.94 20.70
CA GLY A 182 -5.83 -1.55 22.11
C GLY A 182 -7.09 -2.10 22.79
N SER A 183 -7.28 -1.71 24.06
CA SER A 183 -8.50 -2.07 24.80
C SER A 183 -9.74 -1.43 24.14
N ALA A 184 -10.90 -2.08 24.24
CA ALA A 184 -12.14 -1.54 23.70
C ALA A 184 -12.42 -0.14 24.29
N GLY A 185 -12.63 0.85 23.42
CA GLY A 185 -12.87 2.24 23.84
C GLY A 185 -11.61 2.99 24.32
N GLN A 186 -10.40 2.45 24.09
CA GLN A 186 -9.16 3.14 24.43
C GLN A 186 -9.09 4.50 23.71
N SER A 187 -8.92 5.56 24.51
CA SER A 187 -8.85 6.95 24.06
C SER A 187 -7.54 7.65 24.43
N THR A 188 -6.68 6.98 25.21
CA THR A 188 -5.36 7.47 25.63
C THR A 188 -4.29 6.45 25.23
N PRO A 189 -3.03 6.85 24.98
CA PRO A 189 -1.97 5.92 24.65
C PRO A 189 -1.52 5.14 25.89
N THR A 190 -1.10 3.90 25.69
CA THR A 190 -0.46 3.09 26.75
C THR A 190 1.01 3.51 26.88
N PRO A 191 1.50 3.89 28.07
CA PRO A 191 2.92 4.18 28.27
C PRO A 191 3.79 2.93 28.03
N PRO A 192 5.05 3.09 27.59
CA PRO A 192 6.00 1.98 27.56
C PRO A 192 6.26 1.43 28.96
N ARG A 193 6.73 0.18 29.01
CA ARG A 193 7.08 -0.49 30.26
C ARG A 193 8.12 0.32 31.03
N GLY A 194 7.89 0.53 32.32
CA GLY A 194 8.78 1.29 33.21
C GLY A 194 8.28 2.69 33.53
N LEU A 195 7.33 3.23 32.75
CA LEU A 195 6.61 4.46 33.09
C LEU A 195 5.27 4.15 33.76
N THR A 196 4.79 5.06 34.60
CA THR A 196 3.49 4.92 35.28
C THR A 196 2.33 5.18 34.32
N SER A 197 1.17 4.60 34.60
CA SER A 197 0.00 4.66 33.69
C SER A 197 -0.62 6.06 33.55
N ASP A 198 -0.42 6.93 34.53
CA ASP A 198 -0.99 8.27 34.62
C ASP A 198 -0.25 9.31 33.76
N VAL A 199 0.98 9.01 33.34
CA VAL A 199 1.85 9.95 32.62
C VAL A 199 1.28 10.44 31.28
N LEU A 200 0.38 9.67 30.67
CA LEU A 200 -0.31 10.02 29.41
C LEU A 200 -1.81 10.23 29.60
N ALA A 201 -2.31 10.36 30.85
CA ALA A 201 -3.74 10.43 31.13
C ALA A 201 -4.43 11.65 30.52
N ASP A 202 -3.70 12.77 30.39
CA ASP A 202 -4.20 14.01 29.81
C ASP A 202 -4.28 13.98 28.27
N LEU A 203 -3.59 13.03 27.63
CA LEU A 203 -3.60 12.84 26.18
C LEU A 203 -4.81 12.00 25.76
N LYS A 204 -5.98 12.64 25.72
CA LYS A 204 -7.23 11.98 25.39
C LYS A 204 -7.73 12.37 24.01
N VAL A 205 -7.75 11.42 23.10
CA VAL A 205 -8.46 11.53 21.82
C VAL A 205 -9.96 11.52 22.08
N THR A 206 -10.68 12.53 21.58
CA THR A 206 -12.14 12.63 21.64
C THR A 206 -12.77 12.80 20.27
N ALA A 207 -12.01 12.55 19.20
CA ALA A 207 -12.50 12.61 17.83
C ALA A 207 -13.83 11.84 17.68
N SER A 208 -14.70 12.36 16.79
CA SER A 208 -15.96 11.72 16.41
C SER A 208 -15.77 10.25 16.02
N ALA A 209 -16.88 9.52 15.93
CA ALA A 209 -16.93 8.10 15.58
C ALA A 209 -15.87 7.73 14.51
N PRO A 210 -15.19 6.57 14.65
CA PRO A 210 -14.12 6.17 13.75
C PRO A 210 -14.50 6.38 12.28
N SER A 211 -13.59 6.95 11.48
CA SER A 211 -13.80 7.15 10.04
C SER A 211 -14.34 5.87 9.42
N ASP A 212 -15.48 5.98 8.73
CA ASP A 212 -16.13 4.83 8.09
C ASP A 212 -15.18 4.18 7.06
N GLY A 213 -15.33 2.88 6.86
CA GLY A 213 -14.44 2.10 6.00
C GLY A 213 -13.06 1.82 6.60
N GLY A 214 -12.10 1.51 5.74
CA GLY A 214 -10.74 1.08 6.09
C GLY A 214 -9.73 1.51 5.03
N GLY A 215 -8.45 1.25 5.27
CA GLY A 215 -7.41 1.66 4.34
C GLY A 215 -7.51 0.96 2.99
N ILE A 216 -7.11 1.64 1.91
CA ILE A 216 -7.25 1.17 0.51
C ILE A 216 -6.39 -0.06 0.21
N ALA A 217 -5.22 -0.16 0.85
CA ALA A 217 -4.31 -1.27 0.68
C ALA A 217 -4.78 -2.48 1.51
N PRO A 218 -4.59 -3.71 1.02
CA PRO A 218 -4.92 -4.89 1.78
C PRO A 218 -4.18 -4.94 3.11
N ASN A 219 -4.94 -5.14 4.18
CA ASN A 219 -4.41 -5.28 5.53
C ASN A 219 -4.16 -6.74 5.86
N PHE A 220 -3.27 -7.41 5.12
CA PHE A 220 -2.94 -8.83 5.39
C PHE A 220 -2.31 -9.05 6.76
N ALA A 221 -1.64 -8.02 7.29
CA ALA A 221 -1.07 -8.05 8.64
C ALA A 221 -2.12 -7.83 9.75
N ALA A 222 -3.39 -7.58 9.41
CA ALA A 222 -4.49 -7.44 10.39
C ALA A 222 -4.59 -8.66 11.30
N ALA A 223 -4.37 -9.86 10.76
CA ALA A 223 -4.55 -11.12 11.47
C ALA A 223 -3.64 -11.27 12.70
N SER A 224 -2.46 -10.65 12.72
CA SER A 224 -1.53 -10.70 13.87
C SER A 224 -1.74 -9.57 14.89
N GLY A 225 -2.51 -8.52 14.55
CA GLY A 225 -2.62 -7.32 15.37
C GLY A 225 -1.26 -6.65 15.67
N TYR A 226 -1.22 -5.80 16.69
CA TYR A 226 0.01 -5.14 17.18
C TYR A 226 0.70 -5.88 18.34
N GLY A 227 0.18 -7.04 18.77
CA GLY A 227 0.81 -7.86 19.82
C GLY A 227 1.21 -7.08 21.07
N ALA A 228 2.47 -7.25 21.50
CA ALA A 228 3.00 -6.66 22.74
C ALA A 228 3.09 -5.12 22.76
N VAL A 229 2.92 -4.46 21.61
CA VAL A 229 2.90 -2.98 21.51
C VAL A 229 1.50 -2.41 21.29
N ALA A 230 0.46 -3.25 21.39
CA ALA A 230 -0.92 -2.81 21.38
C ALA A 230 -1.17 -1.67 22.40
N GLY A 231 -1.93 -0.66 21.99
CA GLY A 231 -2.17 0.55 22.78
C GLY A 231 -1.04 1.59 22.74
N ARG A 232 0.16 1.25 22.25
CA ARG A 232 1.24 2.21 21.97
C ARG A 232 1.25 2.70 20.52
N VAL A 233 0.23 2.33 19.74
CA VAL A 233 0.10 2.62 18.31
C VAL A 233 -1.17 3.41 18.07
N ALA A 234 -1.03 4.62 17.54
CA ALA A 234 -2.14 5.44 17.09
C ALA A 234 -2.22 5.38 15.54
N SER A 235 -3.41 5.13 15.00
CA SER A 235 -3.73 5.21 13.57
C SER A 235 -4.74 6.33 13.35
N PHE A 236 -4.24 7.51 13.03
CA PHE A 236 -5.06 8.68 12.70
C PHE A 236 -5.52 8.60 11.25
N CYS A 237 -6.81 8.85 11.04
CA CYS A 237 -7.41 8.83 9.72
C CYS A 237 -8.50 9.89 9.62
N SER A 238 -8.29 10.91 8.78
CA SER A 238 -9.31 11.92 8.50
C SER A 238 -10.46 11.31 7.70
N GLU A 239 -11.68 11.74 7.99
CA GLU A 239 -12.82 11.35 7.17
C GLU A 239 -12.62 11.84 5.73
N GLY A 240 -12.96 10.98 4.75
CA GLY A 240 -12.82 11.30 3.34
C GLY A 240 -11.42 11.10 2.75
N ASP A 241 -10.41 10.80 3.57
CA ASP A 241 -9.10 10.38 3.09
C ASP A 241 -9.17 8.94 2.56
N LEU A 242 -9.22 8.78 1.23
CA LEU A 242 -9.35 7.46 0.61
C LEU A 242 -8.19 6.52 0.94
N ALA A 243 -7.00 7.00 1.29
CA ALA A 243 -5.93 6.09 1.65
C ALA A 243 -6.30 5.27 2.90
N CYS A 244 -6.91 5.87 3.92
CA CYS A 244 -7.20 5.20 5.21
C CYS A 244 -8.70 4.99 5.53
N ALA A 245 -9.60 5.66 4.78
CA ALA A 245 -11.06 5.65 4.94
C ALA A 245 -11.77 5.32 3.61
N THR A 246 -11.20 4.41 2.82
CA THR A 246 -11.91 3.84 1.66
C THR A 246 -13.16 3.10 2.15
N PRO A 247 -14.34 3.35 1.54
CA PRO A 247 -15.58 2.68 1.92
C PRO A 247 -15.44 1.15 1.99
N PRO A 248 -16.22 0.49 2.86
CA PRO A 248 -16.08 -0.94 3.06
C PRO A 248 -16.48 -1.74 1.82
N ASN A 249 -17.51 -1.31 1.09
CA ASN A 249 -17.98 -1.98 -0.13
C ASN A 249 -17.46 -1.27 -1.40
N ALA A 250 -16.14 -1.23 -1.55
CA ALA A 250 -15.42 -0.64 -2.68
C ALA A 250 -14.34 -1.59 -3.22
N THR A 251 -14.66 -2.88 -3.36
CA THR A 251 -13.71 -3.94 -3.75
C THR A 251 -13.00 -3.64 -5.07
N LEU A 252 -13.70 -3.09 -6.07
CA LEU A 252 -13.10 -2.72 -7.35
C LEU A 252 -12.06 -1.60 -7.19
N ALA A 253 -12.32 -0.61 -6.34
CA ALA A 253 -11.35 0.47 -6.09
C ALA A 253 -10.05 -0.12 -5.52
N ARG A 254 -10.16 -1.06 -4.58
CA ARG A 254 -9.01 -1.78 -4.00
C ARG A 254 -8.25 -2.58 -5.06
N THR A 255 -8.94 -3.30 -5.92
CA THR A 255 -8.31 -4.03 -7.05
C THR A 255 -7.54 -3.08 -7.96
N VAL A 256 -8.16 -1.97 -8.38
CA VAL A 256 -7.51 -0.99 -9.26
C VAL A 256 -6.28 -0.40 -8.59
N THR A 257 -6.36 -0.06 -7.31
CA THR A 257 -5.21 0.45 -6.54
C THR A 257 -4.08 -0.59 -6.45
N ASN A 258 -4.40 -1.86 -6.20
CA ASN A 258 -3.40 -2.93 -6.13
C ASN A 258 -2.66 -3.12 -7.46
N ILE A 259 -3.39 -3.08 -8.58
CA ILE A 259 -2.80 -3.16 -9.92
C ILE A 259 -1.96 -1.90 -10.21
N ALA A 260 -2.50 -0.70 -9.94
CA ALA A 260 -1.80 0.56 -10.15
C ALA A 260 -0.48 0.63 -9.35
N GLY A 261 -0.46 0.06 -8.15
CA GLY A 261 0.76 -0.01 -7.32
C GLY A 261 1.89 -0.88 -7.90
N GLN A 262 1.62 -1.69 -8.90
CA GLN A 262 2.62 -2.52 -9.60
C GLN A 262 3.13 -1.88 -10.89
N LEU A 263 2.61 -0.71 -11.28
CA LEU A 263 2.95 -0.08 -12.55
C LEU A 263 4.11 0.89 -12.41
N HIS A 264 5.04 0.82 -13.36
CA HIS A 264 5.90 1.92 -13.75
C HIS A 264 5.07 2.90 -14.59
N LEU A 265 4.99 4.16 -14.15
CA LEU A 265 4.12 5.23 -14.68
C LEU A 265 4.93 6.41 -15.25
N GLU A 266 6.19 6.18 -15.57
CA GLU A 266 7.07 7.17 -16.18
C GLU A 266 6.59 7.51 -17.58
N GLN A 267 6.48 8.81 -17.87
CA GLN A 267 6.01 9.29 -19.18
C GLN A 267 6.89 8.84 -20.36
N GLN A 268 8.14 8.47 -20.09
CA GLN A 268 9.15 8.15 -21.11
C GLN A 268 9.17 6.66 -21.48
N ASP A 269 8.47 5.78 -20.74
CA ASP A 269 8.48 4.33 -20.99
C ASP A 269 7.08 3.69 -20.89
N PRO A 270 6.16 4.04 -21.84
CA PRO A 270 4.81 3.49 -21.85
C PRO A 270 4.75 1.98 -22.13
N LEU A 271 5.82 1.41 -22.74
CA LEU A 271 5.90 -0.02 -23.00
C LEU A 271 6.08 -0.81 -21.70
N ARG A 272 6.88 -0.29 -20.76
CA ARG A 272 7.05 -0.90 -19.44
C ARG A 272 5.76 -0.90 -18.63
N THR A 273 5.02 0.22 -18.63
CA THR A 273 3.67 0.27 -18.02
C THR A 273 2.75 -0.82 -18.57
N LEU A 274 2.78 -1.04 -19.89
CA LEU A 274 1.95 -2.06 -20.54
C LEU A 274 2.37 -3.48 -20.13
N THR A 275 3.68 -3.76 -20.04
CA THR A 275 4.17 -5.06 -19.59
C THR A 275 3.86 -5.32 -18.12
N ASP A 276 3.98 -4.31 -17.25
CA ASP A 276 3.62 -4.43 -15.84
C ASP A 276 2.14 -4.70 -15.67
N LEU A 277 1.30 -3.96 -16.41
CA LEU A 277 -0.15 -4.15 -16.39
C LEU A 277 -0.53 -5.56 -16.83
N ALA A 278 0.08 -6.06 -17.89
CA ALA A 278 -0.14 -7.42 -18.37
C ALA A 278 0.30 -8.47 -17.33
N GLY A 279 1.45 -8.26 -16.68
CA GLY A 279 1.96 -9.13 -15.63
C GLY A 279 1.07 -9.14 -14.38
N ALA A 280 0.73 -7.96 -13.86
CA ALA A 280 -0.10 -7.78 -12.67
C ALA A 280 -1.50 -8.36 -12.87
N LEU A 281 -2.17 -8.01 -13.98
CA LEU A 281 -3.49 -8.57 -14.29
C LEU A 281 -3.42 -10.07 -14.58
N GLY A 282 -2.41 -10.52 -15.33
CA GLY A 282 -2.23 -11.93 -15.68
C GLY A 282 -2.05 -12.81 -14.44
N GLY A 283 -1.12 -12.45 -13.54
CA GLY A 283 -0.86 -13.18 -12.31
C GLY A 283 -2.08 -13.20 -11.37
N ALA A 284 -2.73 -12.05 -11.18
CA ALA A 284 -3.93 -11.94 -10.35
C ALA A 284 -5.10 -12.78 -10.88
N THR A 285 -5.29 -12.78 -12.20
CA THR A 285 -6.31 -13.56 -12.93
C THR A 285 -6.09 -15.06 -12.74
N ILE A 286 -4.85 -15.54 -12.89
CA ILE A 286 -4.51 -16.96 -12.75
C ILE A 286 -4.75 -17.44 -11.32
N ARG A 287 -4.26 -16.69 -10.31
CA ARG A 287 -4.47 -17.02 -8.90
C ARG A 287 -5.96 -17.00 -8.52
N THR A 288 -6.71 -16.03 -9.03
CA THR A 288 -8.17 -15.96 -8.84
C THR A 288 -8.89 -17.17 -9.44
N ALA A 289 -8.50 -17.60 -10.65
CA ALA A 289 -9.04 -18.79 -11.27
C ALA A 289 -8.73 -20.06 -10.44
N ALA A 290 -7.50 -20.16 -9.92
CA ALA A 290 -7.09 -21.26 -9.05
C ALA A 290 -7.92 -21.28 -7.75
N ASP A 291 -8.14 -20.14 -7.12
CA ASP A 291 -8.99 -20.00 -5.93
C ASP A 291 -10.42 -20.48 -6.17
N VAL A 292 -11.04 -20.09 -7.30
CA VAL A 292 -12.40 -20.54 -7.67
C VAL A 292 -12.43 -22.06 -7.84
N VAL A 293 -11.43 -22.63 -8.53
CA VAL A 293 -11.34 -24.08 -8.72
C VAL A 293 -11.10 -24.81 -7.39
N ASN A 294 -10.24 -24.29 -6.53
CA ASN A 294 -9.85 -24.92 -5.28
C ASN A 294 -10.93 -24.81 -4.20
N GLU A 295 -11.66 -23.70 -4.14
CA GLU A 295 -12.64 -23.47 -3.08
C GLU A 295 -14.09 -23.69 -3.53
N ASP A 296 -14.45 -23.39 -4.79
CA ASP A 296 -15.85 -23.37 -5.23
C ASP A 296 -16.25 -24.59 -6.10
N VAL A 297 -15.27 -25.26 -6.71
CA VAL A 297 -15.52 -26.45 -7.55
C VAL A 297 -15.23 -27.73 -6.77
N ASN A 298 -16.19 -28.66 -6.74
CA ASN A 298 -16.02 -29.97 -6.14
C ASN A 298 -16.22 -31.06 -7.18
N PHE A 299 -15.26 -31.99 -7.28
CA PHE A 299 -15.37 -33.17 -8.12
C PHE A 299 -15.62 -34.39 -7.24
N LYS A 300 -16.83 -34.96 -7.33
CA LYS A 300 -17.20 -36.19 -6.62
C LYS A 300 -17.96 -37.10 -7.58
N ASN A 301 -17.60 -38.39 -7.59
CA ASN A 301 -18.28 -39.42 -8.38
C ASN A 301 -18.37 -39.11 -9.88
N GLY A 302 -17.31 -38.58 -10.49
CA GLY A 302 -17.29 -38.26 -11.93
C GLY A 302 -18.12 -37.03 -12.32
N ARG A 303 -18.64 -36.26 -11.35
CA ARG A 303 -19.47 -35.08 -11.58
C ARG A 303 -18.86 -33.85 -10.91
N PHE A 304 -18.90 -32.74 -11.62
CA PHE A 304 -18.60 -31.42 -11.07
C PHE A 304 -19.83 -30.86 -10.35
N THR A 305 -19.61 -30.30 -9.17
CA THR A 305 -20.58 -29.53 -8.40
C THR A 305 -19.94 -28.21 -8.02
N VAL A 306 -20.75 -27.16 -7.98
CA VAL A 306 -20.26 -25.81 -7.69
C VAL A 306 -20.99 -25.32 -6.45
N GLN A 307 -20.22 -24.90 -5.46
CA GLN A 307 -20.74 -24.33 -4.22
C GLN A 307 -19.89 -23.13 -3.85
N SER A 308 -20.52 -21.96 -3.72
CA SER A 308 -19.81 -20.74 -3.33
C SER A 308 -19.23 -20.87 -1.92
N SER A 309 -17.95 -20.55 -1.78
CA SER A 309 -17.20 -20.40 -0.52
C SER A 309 -17.65 -19.19 0.33
N GLY A 310 -18.46 -18.31 -0.24
CA GLY A 310 -18.80 -17.01 0.34
C GLY A 310 -17.95 -15.84 -0.17
N LYS A 311 -16.85 -16.09 -0.89
CA LYS A 311 -16.07 -15.05 -1.59
C LYS A 311 -16.56 -14.88 -3.03
N THR A 312 -16.64 -13.64 -3.52
CA THR A 312 -16.87 -13.32 -4.94
C THR A 312 -15.58 -13.47 -5.75
N ILE A 313 -15.70 -13.70 -7.05
CA ILE A 313 -14.58 -13.69 -8.02
C ILE A 313 -13.85 -12.34 -7.94
N LEU A 314 -14.59 -11.22 -7.84
CA LEU A 314 -13.98 -9.90 -7.70
C LEU A 314 -13.30 -9.70 -6.34
N GLY A 315 -13.85 -10.26 -5.25
CA GLY A 315 -13.20 -10.26 -3.93
C GLY A 315 -11.90 -11.10 -3.90
N ARG A 316 -11.91 -12.26 -4.56
CA ARG A 316 -10.71 -13.08 -4.79
C ARG A 316 -9.69 -12.33 -5.64
N LEU A 317 -10.12 -11.64 -6.68
CA LEU A 317 -9.25 -10.80 -7.48
C LEU A 317 -8.68 -9.62 -6.70
N ALA A 318 -9.47 -8.93 -5.90
CA ALA A 318 -8.97 -7.86 -5.04
C ALA A 318 -7.86 -8.38 -4.11
N THR A 319 -8.01 -9.62 -3.62
CA THR A 319 -6.98 -10.30 -2.82
C THR A 319 -5.74 -10.64 -3.66
N ASN A 320 -5.93 -11.30 -4.81
CA ASN A 320 -4.86 -11.81 -5.66
C ASN A 320 -4.18 -10.74 -6.54
N SER A 321 -4.78 -9.56 -6.67
CA SER A 321 -4.20 -8.40 -7.35
C SER A 321 -3.15 -7.71 -6.50
N ASP A 322 -3.12 -7.93 -5.18
CA ASP A 322 -2.02 -7.46 -4.36
C ASP A 322 -0.76 -8.26 -4.70
N PRO A 323 0.36 -7.61 -5.05
CA PRO A 323 1.56 -8.33 -5.42
C PRO A 323 2.15 -9.14 -4.24
N ARG A 324 1.90 -8.72 -2.99
CA ARG A 324 2.33 -9.46 -1.78
C ARG A 324 1.61 -10.78 -1.59
N SER A 325 0.54 -11.03 -2.34
CA SER A 325 -0.15 -12.34 -2.36
C SER A 325 0.54 -13.35 -3.29
N ALA A 326 1.52 -12.93 -4.11
CA ALA A 326 2.34 -13.82 -4.92
C ALA A 326 3.37 -14.54 -4.04
N THR A 327 2.96 -15.67 -3.47
CA THR A 327 3.79 -16.49 -2.58
C THR A 327 3.98 -17.90 -3.16
N PRO A 328 5.01 -18.65 -2.74
CA PRO A 328 5.17 -20.05 -3.14
C PRO A 328 3.93 -20.91 -2.84
N ASP A 329 3.20 -20.59 -1.76
CA ASP A 329 1.95 -21.25 -1.41
C ASP A 329 0.84 -20.94 -2.43
N ALA A 330 0.75 -19.69 -2.88
CA ALA A 330 -0.19 -19.30 -3.93
C ALA A 330 0.12 -19.98 -5.27
N ASP A 331 1.40 -20.14 -5.62
CA ASP A 331 1.81 -20.90 -6.81
C ASP A 331 1.48 -22.39 -6.69
N ALA A 332 1.67 -22.98 -5.51
CA ALA A 332 1.27 -24.35 -5.22
C ALA A 332 -0.25 -24.54 -5.35
N ASP A 333 -1.04 -23.54 -4.99
CA ASP A 333 -2.50 -23.58 -5.16
C ASP A 333 -2.93 -23.54 -6.64
N VAL A 334 -2.20 -22.86 -7.52
CA VAL A 334 -2.42 -22.95 -8.98
C VAL A 334 -2.18 -24.37 -9.49
N ILE A 335 -1.11 -25.02 -9.03
CA ILE A 335 -0.81 -26.43 -9.36
C ILE A 335 -1.89 -27.36 -8.80
N ARG A 336 -2.36 -27.10 -7.57
CA ARG A 336 -3.45 -27.86 -6.95
C ARG A 336 -4.74 -27.77 -7.76
N ALA A 337 -5.08 -26.58 -8.26
CA ALA A 337 -6.26 -26.37 -9.10
C ALA A 337 -6.18 -27.18 -10.41
N LEU A 338 -5.00 -27.20 -11.04
CA LEU A 338 -4.69 -28.02 -12.21
C LEU A 338 -4.87 -29.51 -11.93
N ILE A 339 -4.37 -30.01 -10.80
CA ILE A 339 -4.53 -31.43 -10.41
C ILE A 339 -5.99 -31.75 -10.11
N LYS A 340 -6.70 -30.86 -9.41
CA LYS A 340 -8.07 -31.07 -8.95
C LYS A 340 -9.09 -31.19 -10.09
N THR A 341 -8.86 -30.50 -11.20
CA THR A 341 -9.85 -30.40 -12.30
C THR A 341 -9.29 -30.69 -13.70
N GLY A 342 -7.99 -30.96 -13.81
CA GLY A 342 -7.31 -31.10 -15.09
C GLY A 342 -7.25 -29.80 -15.89
N VAL A 343 -6.74 -29.87 -17.12
CA VAL A 343 -6.58 -28.71 -18.02
C VAL A 343 -7.93 -28.07 -18.37
N MET A 344 -9.03 -28.84 -18.39
CA MET A 344 -10.36 -28.34 -18.73
C MET A 344 -10.96 -27.41 -17.66
N GLY A 345 -10.74 -27.69 -16.37
CA GLY A 345 -11.25 -26.83 -15.29
C GLY A 345 -10.47 -25.52 -15.14
N LEU A 346 -9.15 -25.55 -15.35
CA LEU A 346 -8.33 -24.34 -15.35
C LEU A 346 -8.66 -23.44 -16.55
N GLN A 347 -8.84 -23.99 -17.76
CA GLN A 347 -9.20 -23.19 -18.94
C GLN A 347 -10.56 -22.50 -18.76
N ALA A 348 -11.53 -23.16 -18.12
CA ALA A 348 -12.79 -22.53 -17.74
C ALA A 348 -12.56 -21.40 -16.71
N GLY A 349 -11.77 -21.64 -15.67
CA GLY A 349 -11.36 -20.62 -14.68
C GLY A 349 -10.71 -19.38 -15.32
N VAL A 350 -9.73 -19.61 -16.20
CA VAL A 350 -8.99 -18.57 -16.91
C VAL A 350 -9.89 -17.81 -17.89
N THR A 351 -10.86 -18.48 -18.53
CA THR A 351 -11.81 -17.82 -19.44
C THR A 351 -12.70 -16.82 -18.71
N ILE A 352 -13.14 -17.12 -17.49
CA ILE A 352 -13.94 -16.20 -16.66
C ILE A 352 -13.13 -14.94 -16.35
N ALA A 353 -11.94 -15.14 -15.79
CA ALA A 353 -11.13 -14.04 -15.32
C ALA A 353 -10.67 -13.17 -16.51
N LYS A 354 -10.36 -13.78 -17.66
CA LYS A 354 -10.12 -13.07 -18.93
C LYS A 354 -11.33 -12.30 -19.44
N LYS A 355 -12.57 -12.78 -19.24
CA LYS A 355 -13.79 -12.08 -19.70
C LYS A 355 -14.21 -10.93 -18.80
N VAL A 356 -14.02 -11.06 -17.48
CA VAL A 356 -14.39 -10.02 -16.51
C VAL A 356 -13.36 -8.90 -16.48
N LEU A 357 -12.09 -9.20 -16.74
CA LEU A 357 -10.96 -8.32 -16.44
C LEU A 357 -10.13 -7.99 -17.69
N THR A 358 -10.81 -7.76 -18.81
CA THR A 358 -10.14 -7.22 -20.00
C THR A 358 -9.80 -5.74 -19.80
N LEU A 359 -8.75 -5.29 -20.48
CA LEU A 359 -8.46 -3.86 -20.63
C LEU A 359 -9.66 -3.09 -21.18
N GLU A 360 -10.46 -3.72 -22.05
CA GLU A 360 -11.72 -3.17 -22.55
C GLU A 360 -12.75 -2.98 -21.43
N THR A 361 -12.92 -3.96 -20.54
CA THR A 361 -13.88 -3.86 -19.43
C THR A 361 -13.44 -2.80 -18.42
N ILE A 362 -12.14 -2.73 -18.11
CA ILE A 362 -11.57 -1.68 -17.26
C ILE A 362 -11.77 -0.30 -17.93
N GLY A 363 -11.50 -0.17 -19.22
CA GLY A 363 -11.71 1.06 -19.98
C GLY A 363 -13.18 1.49 -20.05
N GLN A 364 -14.09 0.55 -20.28
CA GLN A 364 -15.54 0.80 -20.26
C GLN A 364 -16.00 1.23 -18.87
N LEU A 365 -15.50 0.59 -17.81
CA LEU A 365 -15.79 0.98 -16.43
C LEU A 365 -15.20 2.35 -16.08
N ALA A 366 -14.04 2.72 -16.61
CA ALA A 366 -13.46 4.04 -16.42
C ALA A 366 -14.30 5.13 -17.12
N VAL A 367 -14.72 4.91 -18.37
CA VAL A 367 -15.54 5.88 -19.14
C VAL A 367 -16.95 6.00 -18.55
N VAL A 368 -17.61 4.87 -18.29
CA VAL A 368 -18.98 4.85 -17.77
C VAL A 368 -19.01 5.24 -16.29
N GLY A 369 -18.01 4.84 -15.51
CA GLY A 369 -17.96 5.07 -14.06
C GLY A 369 -17.85 6.54 -13.68
N VAL A 370 -17.18 7.36 -14.49
CA VAL A 370 -17.07 8.81 -14.25
C VAL A 370 -18.38 9.53 -14.55
N ALA A 371 -19.13 9.10 -15.57
CA ALA A 371 -20.35 9.77 -16.00
C ALA A 371 -21.63 9.23 -15.34
N ASN A 372 -21.67 7.94 -15.03
CA ASN A 372 -22.82 7.24 -14.47
C ASN A 372 -22.37 6.00 -13.66
N PRO A 373 -21.97 6.18 -12.39
CA PRO A 373 -21.52 5.09 -11.54
C PRO A 373 -22.54 3.93 -11.41
N PRO A 374 -23.86 4.16 -11.31
CA PRO A 374 -24.84 3.07 -11.34
C PRO A 374 -24.81 2.26 -12.64
N ALA A 375 -24.62 2.90 -13.79
CA ALA A 375 -24.47 2.19 -15.06
C ALA A 375 -23.17 1.38 -15.11
N ALA A 376 -22.07 1.87 -14.53
CA ALA A 376 -20.82 1.12 -14.46
C ALA A 376 -20.96 -0.16 -13.61
N LEU A 377 -21.70 -0.10 -12.50
CA LEU A 377 -22.04 -1.30 -11.73
C LEU A 377 -22.89 -2.27 -12.55
N GLY A 378 -23.81 -1.77 -13.38
CA GLY A 378 -24.58 -2.59 -14.33
C GLY A 378 -23.71 -3.28 -15.37
N VAL A 379 -22.72 -2.57 -15.95
CA VAL A 379 -21.74 -3.12 -16.90
C VAL A 379 -20.89 -4.20 -16.23
N LEU A 380 -20.40 -3.94 -15.02
CA LEU A 380 -19.63 -4.91 -14.24
C LEU A 380 -20.44 -6.18 -13.95
N ALA A 381 -21.69 -6.02 -13.48
CA ALA A 381 -22.60 -7.13 -13.21
C ALA A 381 -22.89 -7.97 -14.47
N ALA A 382 -23.08 -7.32 -15.63
CA ALA A 382 -23.29 -7.99 -16.90
C ALA A 382 -22.05 -8.81 -17.33
N LYS A 383 -20.84 -8.24 -17.21
CA LYS A 383 -19.59 -8.92 -17.55
C LYS A 383 -19.31 -10.12 -16.65
N VAL A 384 -19.57 -9.98 -15.35
CA VAL A 384 -19.47 -11.11 -14.39
C VAL A 384 -20.50 -12.20 -14.71
N GLY A 385 -21.73 -11.82 -15.02
CA GLY A 385 -22.77 -12.76 -15.45
C GLY A 385 -22.39 -13.52 -16.72
N GLU A 386 -21.87 -12.83 -17.74
CA GLU A 386 -21.42 -13.44 -19.00
C GLU A 386 -20.26 -14.41 -18.78
N ALA A 387 -19.29 -14.02 -17.95
CA ALA A 387 -18.14 -14.86 -17.61
C ALA A 387 -18.57 -16.11 -16.84
N ALA A 388 -19.49 -15.98 -15.89
CA ALA A 388 -20.02 -17.12 -15.14
C ALA A 388 -20.87 -18.06 -16.02
N LEU A 389 -21.59 -17.54 -17.02
CA LEU A 389 -22.30 -18.35 -18.02
C LEU A 389 -21.37 -19.10 -18.98
N SER A 390 -20.19 -18.55 -19.28
CA SER A 390 -19.20 -19.23 -20.14
C SER A 390 -18.58 -20.48 -19.50
N LEU A 391 -18.68 -20.59 -18.18
CA LEU A 391 -18.20 -21.69 -17.36
C LEU A 391 -19.11 -22.92 -17.41
N PHE A 392 -20.42 -22.70 -17.57
CA PHE A 392 -21.45 -23.72 -17.48
C PHE A 392 -22.58 -23.42 -18.47
N PRO A 393 -22.80 -24.27 -19.50
CA PRO A 393 -23.91 -24.10 -20.43
C PRO A 393 -25.27 -23.95 -19.69
N PRO A 394 -26.26 -23.25 -20.26
CA PRO A 394 -27.57 -23.03 -19.62
C PRO A 394 -28.35 -24.32 -19.31
N SER A 395 -27.92 -25.47 -19.83
CA SER A 395 -28.46 -26.81 -19.50
C SER A 395 -28.00 -27.35 -18.13
N THR A 396 -27.11 -26.65 -17.42
CA THR A 396 -26.42 -27.15 -16.21
C THR A 396 -27.21 -26.93 -14.89
N GLY A 397 -28.50 -27.27 -14.85
CA GLY A 397 -29.28 -27.40 -13.60
C GLY A 397 -29.40 -26.17 -12.67
N THR A 398 -30.11 -26.33 -11.55
CA THR A 398 -30.48 -25.23 -10.64
C THR A 398 -29.34 -24.73 -9.73
N GLN A 399 -28.30 -25.54 -9.50
CA GLN A 399 -27.15 -25.17 -8.64
C GLN A 399 -26.25 -24.12 -9.29
N VAL A 400 -26.00 -24.23 -10.60
CA VAL A 400 -25.21 -23.25 -11.37
C VAL A 400 -25.94 -21.91 -11.47
N GLN A 401 -27.26 -21.93 -11.72
CA GLN A 401 -28.06 -20.70 -11.75
C GLN A 401 -27.98 -19.93 -10.42
N ARG A 402 -28.06 -20.64 -9.28
CA ARG A 402 -27.88 -20.03 -7.95
C ARG A 402 -26.46 -19.50 -7.74
N TYR A 403 -25.44 -20.19 -8.24
CA TYR A 403 -24.06 -19.72 -8.17
C TYR A 403 -23.89 -18.39 -8.92
N ILE A 404 -24.33 -18.32 -10.17
CA ILE A 404 -24.28 -17.10 -11.01
C ILE A 404 -25.06 -15.96 -10.35
N TYR A 405 -26.28 -16.23 -9.88
CA TYR A 405 -27.10 -15.23 -9.21
C TYR A 405 -26.42 -14.68 -7.94
N ASN A 406 -25.85 -15.56 -7.11
CA ASN A 406 -25.15 -15.17 -5.90
C ASN A 406 -23.87 -14.38 -6.21
N GLU A 407 -23.14 -14.77 -7.26
CA GLU A 407 -21.91 -14.11 -7.70
C GLU A 407 -22.19 -12.67 -8.15
N VAL A 408 -23.19 -12.49 -9.02
CA VAL A 408 -23.62 -11.16 -9.49
C VAL A 408 -24.17 -10.31 -8.34
N THR A 409 -25.06 -10.88 -7.51
CA THR A 409 -25.67 -10.15 -6.40
C THR A 409 -24.63 -9.68 -5.39
N ARG A 410 -23.69 -10.56 -5.00
CA ARG A 410 -22.62 -10.19 -4.07
C ARG A 410 -21.62 -9.25 -4.69
N THR A 411 -21.29 -9.37 -5.98
CA THR A 411 -20.41 -8.41 -6.66
C THR A 411 -20.99 -6.99 -6.62
N VAL A 412 -22.29 -6.84 -6.84
CA VAL A 412 -22.99 -5.55 -6.68
C VAL A 412 -22.97 -5.09 -5.23
N GLN A 413 -23.20 -5.99 -4.27
CA GLN A 413 -23.15 -5.66 -2.83
C GLN A 413 -21.75 -5.22 -2.38
N ASP A 414 -20.69 -5.91 -2.81
CA ASP A 414 -19.28 -5.65 -2.51
C ASP A 414 -18.78 -4.30 -3.09
N ASN A 415 -19.56 -3.70 -3.99
CA ASN A 415 -19.22 -2.46 -4.69
C ASN A 415 -20.29 -1.37 -4.58
N LYS A 416 -21.30 -1.56 -3.71
CA LYS A 416 -22.40 -0.60 -3.56
C LYS A 416 -21.94 0.77 -3.06
N ASP A 417 -20.79 0.85 -2.40
CA ASP A 417 -20.24 2.10 -1.89
C ASP A 417 -19.32 2.82 -2.89
N LEU A 418 -19.05 2.24 -4.07
CA LEU A 418 -18.39 2.99 -5.15
C LEU A 418 -19.18 4.23 -5.55
N LEU A 419 -20.52 4.15 -5.49
CA LEU A 419 -21.37 5.31 -5.71
C LEU A 419 -21.11 6.40 -4.67
N LYS A 420 -20.93 6.03 -3.40
CA LYS A 420 -20.61 7.00 -2.33
C LYS A 420 -19.30 7.73 -2.60
N MET A 421 -18.29 7.07 -3.17
CA MET A 421 -17.03 7.73 -3.53
C MET A 421 -17.23 8.84 -4.57
N ALA A 422 -18.18 8.68 -5.49
CA ALA A 422 -18.49 9.67 -6.53
C ALA A 422 -19.50 10.73 -6.08
N THR A 423 -20.40 10.42 -5.13
CA THR A 423 -21.52 11.29 -4.77
C THR A 423 -21.41 11.96 -3.40
N ASP A 424 -20.63 11.41 -2.47
CA ASP A 424 -20.57 11.89 -1.10
C ASP A 424 -19.50 12.99 -0.95
N LEU A 425 -19.91 14.15 -0.42
CA LEU A 425 -19.08 15.36 -0.32
C LEU A 425 -17.78 15.15 0.45
N LYS A 426 -17.74 14.18 1.37
CA LYS A 426 -16.52 13.87 2.11
C LYS A 426 -15.41 13.30 1.23
N TYR A 427 -15.73 12.63 0.13
CA TYR A 427 -14.72 12.07 -0.78
C TYR A 427 -14.36 13.00 -1.95
N TRP A 428 -15.14 14.07 -2.16
CA TRP A 428 -14.92 15.04 -3.24
C TRP A 428 -13.55 15.72 -3.20
N ASP A 429 -13.03 15.97 -1.99
CA ASP A 429 -11.70 16.54 -1.79
C ASP A 429 -10.80 15.60 -0.96
N SER A 430 -10.72 14.35 -1.41
CA SER A 430 -9.85 13.35 -0.79
C SER A 430 -8.39 13.81 -0.71
N ALA A 431 -7.92 14.64 -1.64
CA ALA A 431 -6.55 15.15 -1.62
C ALA A 431 -6.32 16.12 -0.46
N ARG A 432 -7.26 17.05 -0.19
CA ARG A 432 -7.19 17.90 1.00
C ARG A 432 -7.32 17.08 2.28
N ASN A 433 -8.25 16.14 2.32
CA ASN A 433 -8.45 15.29 3.50
C ASN A 433 -7.21 14.43 3.79
N HIS A 434 -6.51 13.95 2.75
CA HIS A 434 -5.24 13.25 2.87
C HIS A 434 -4.12 14.10 3.50
N ASN A 435 -4.20 15.42 3.38
CA ASN A 435 -3.19 16.35 3.92
C ASN A 435 -3.70 17.14 5.13
N SER A 436 -4.72 16.65 5.84
CA SER A 436 -5.45 17.43 6.86
C SER A 436 -5.04 17.16 8.31
N TYR A 437 -4.01 16.35 8.54
CA TYR A 437 -3.66 15.83 9.87
C TYR A 437 -3.05 16.86 10.83
N ASP A 438 -2.66 18.02 10.32
CA ASP A 438 -2.18 19.19 11.05
C ASP A 438 -3.25 20.27 11.23
N VAL A 439 -4.45 20.08 10.68
CA VAL A 439 -5.56 21.06 10.76
C VAL A 439 -6.83 20.49 11.40
N ASN A 440 -7.11 19.19 11.22
CA ASN A 440 -8.32 18.59 11.76
C ASN A 440 -8.14 18.19 13.23
N PRO A 441 -9.05 18.61 14.14
CA PRO A 441 -8.94 18.32 15.56
C PRO A 441 -9.25 16.85 15.87
N VAL A 442 -8.56 16.28 16.86
CA VAL A 442 -8.73 14.91 17.36
C VAL A 442 -9.11 14.83 18.83
N ASP A 443 -9.15 15.96 19.53
CA ASP A 443 -9.53 16.03 20.95
C ASP A 443 -10.48 17.22 21.25
N SER A 444 -10.89 17.31 22.51
CA SER A 444 -11.83 18.34 22.98
C SER A 444 -11.20 19.71 23.13
N GLN A 445 -9.86 19.78 23.11
CA GLN A 445 -9.09 21.02 23.15
C GLN A 445 -8.85 21.58 21.74
N GLY A 446 -9.27 20.86 20.70
CA GLY A 446 -9.04 21.25 19.31
C GLY A 446 -7.62 20.95 18.82
N GLN A 447 -6.85 20.10 19.53
CA GLN A 447 -5.54 19.70 19.06
C GLN A 447 -5.67 18.83 17.81
N THR A 448 -4.77 19.03 16.87
CA THR A 448 -4.71 18.24 15.64
C THR A 448 -3.95 16.94 15.87
N ALA A 449 -4.10 15.96 14.98
CA ALA A 449 -3.42 14.67 15.12
C ALA A 449 -1.89 14.84 15.20
N ALA A 450 -1.33 15.76 14.41
CA ALA A 450 0.09 16.11 14.46
C ALA A 450 0.48 16.72 15.81
N ARG A 451 -0.29 17.69 16.31
CA ARG A 451 -0.02 18.35 17.60
C ARG A 451 -0.11 17.37 18.77
N TYR A 452 -1.15 16.53 18.79
CA TYR A 452 -1.32 15.46 19.76
C TYR A 452 -0.10 14.53 19.78
N THR A 453 0.41 14.15 18.60
CA THR A 453 1.60 13.28 18.48
C THR A 453 2.86 13.96 19.03
N VAL A 454 3.03 15.25 18.78
CA VAL A 454 4.13 16.04 19.34
C VAL A 454 4.08 16.05 20.86
N ASP A 455 2.91 16.33 21.44
CA ASP A 455 2.75 16.36 22.90
C ASP A 455 2.96 14.97 23.51
N TRP A 456 2.45 13.92 22.86
CA TRP A 456 2.69 12.54 23.27
C TRP A 456 4.19 12.18 23.28
N PHE A 457 4.90 12.44 22.19
CA PHE A 457 6.31 12.08 22.09
C PHE A 457 7.18 12.94 22.99
N ALA A 458 6.86 14.23 23.15
CA ALA A 458 7.57 15.14 24.04
C ALA A 458 7.40 14.75 25.51
N THR A 459 6.20 14.34 25.94
CA THR A 459 5.97 13.82 27.29
C THR A 459 6.79 12.56 27.52
N LEU A 460 6.77 11.60 26.59
CA LEU A 460 7.58 10.39 26.71
C LEU A 460 9.09 10.70 26.76
N ALA A 461 9.58 11.64 25.97
CA ALA A 461 11.00 12.01 25.95
C ALA A 461 11.47 12.52 27.33
N LYS A 462 10.70 13.41 27.96
CA LYS A 462 11.02 13.98 29.28
C LYS A 462 11.02 12.92 30.38
N GLU A 463 10.01 12.06 30.38
CA GLU A 463 9.87 10.99 31.38
C GLU A 463 10.97 9.93 31.24
N LEU A 464 11.38 9.63 30.01
CA LEU A 464 12.52 8.75 29.75
C LEU A 464 13.87 9.38 30.08
N ALA A 465 13.97 10.71 30.11
CA ALA A 465 15.18 11.40 30.56
C ALA A 465 15.38 11.22 32.08
N ASP A 466 14.28 11.31 32.85
CA ASP A 466 14.28 11.13 34.30
C ASP A 466 14.39 9.66 34.73
N SER A 467 13.84 8.75 33.92
CA SER A 467 13.95 7.30 34.13
C SER A 467 14.42 6.59 32.85
N PRO A 468 15.73 6.63 32.54
CA PRO A 468 16.29 6.01 31.35
C PRO A 468 15.94 4.53 31.26
N TYR A 469 15.62 4.06 30.05
CA TYR A 469 15.37 2.65 29.83
C TYR A 469 16.60 1.84 30.24
N LYS A 470 16.41 0.96 31.21
CA LYS A 470 17.37 -0.07 31.58
C LYS A 470 16.91 -1.35 30.93
N GLU A 471 17.74 -1.90 30.07
CA GLU A 471 17.47 -3.21 29.49
C GLU A 471 17.22 -4.19 30.62
N SER A 472 15.99 -4.72 30.67
CA SER A 472 15.67 -5.83 31.54
C SER A 472 16.62 -6.95 31.16
N GLY A 473 17.65 -7.18 31.99
CA GLY A 473 18.58 -8.28 31.81
C GLY A 473 17.77 -9.51 31.44
N GLY A 474 18.11 -10.10 30.29
CA GLY A 474 17.46 -11.32 29.83
C GLY A 474 17.42 -12.26 31.02
N GLY A 475 16.21 -12.70 31.38
CA GLY A 475 16.05 -13.74 32.39
C GLY A 475 17.00 -14.86 31.99
N SER A 476 18.08 -15.01 32.75
CA SER A 476 18.91 -16.19 32.71
C SER A 476 17.95 -17.32 33.01
N THR A 477 17.50 -17.98 31.95
CA THR A 477 16.85 -19.27 32.08
C THR A 477 17.99 -20.13 32.60
N THR A 478 18.08 -20.25 33.91
CA THR A 478 18.94 -21.22 34.56
C THR A 478 18.47 -22.53 33.98
N LEU A 479 19.23 -23.06 33.02
CA LEU A 479 19.09 -24.42 32.56
C LEU A 479 19.26 -25.27 33.80
N THR A 480 18.13 -25.61 34.42
CA THR A 480 18.08 -26.60 35.47
C THR A 480 18.42 -27.90 34.77
N THR A 481 19.67 -28.32 34.96
CA THR A 481 20.22 -29.60 34.55
C THR A 481 19.34 -30.70 35.14
N SER A 482 18.42 -31.23 34.34
CA SER A 482 17.79 -32.51 34.62
C SER A 482 18.76 -33.64 34.23
N PRO A 483 18.88 -34.73 35.01
CA PRO A 483 19.93 -35.71 34.81
C PRO A 483 19.70 -36.50 33.52
N ARG A 484 20.72 -36.51 32.65
CA ARG A 484 20.76 -37.31 31.43
C ARG A 484 20.93 -38.78 31.81
N SER A 485 19.89 -39.60 31.64
CA SER A 485 20.02 -41.05 31.66
C SER A 485 20.89 -41.50 30.49
N SER A 486 21.96 -42.22 30.82
CA SER A 486 22.91 -42.84 29.90
C SER A 486 22.26 -43.99 29.14
N VAL A 487 22.24 -43.91 27.80
CA VAL A 487 22.08 -45.08 26.94
C VAL A 487 23.38 -45.26 26.16
N THR A 488 24.05 -46.35 26.49
CA THR A 488 25.32 -46.82 25.93
C THR A 488 25.16 -47.14 24.44
N SER A 489 25.97 -46.50 23.59
CA SER A 489 26.10 -46.82 22.18
C SER A 489 27.28 -47.79 21.98
N THR A 490 26.97 -49.02 21.58
CA THR A 490 27.96 -49.98 21.07
C THR A 490 28.05 -49.86 19.55
N ARG A 491 29.25 -49.52 19.08
CA ARG A 491 29.65 -49.47 17.67
C ARG A 491 30.01 -50.87 17.14
N PRO A 492 29.59 -51.23 15.92
CA PRO A 492 30.36 -52.12 15.07
C PRO A 492 30.92 -51.39 13.83
N THR A 493 32.04 -51.92 13.36
CA THR A 493 32.91 -51.51 12.23
C THR A 493 32.33 -51.83 10.84
N PRO A 494 32.87 -51.24 9.75
CA PRO A 494 32.28 -51.29 8.42
C PRO A 494 32.71 -52.53 7.62
N SER A 495 31.79 -53.08 6.83
CA SER A 495 32.09 -54.00 5.73
C SER A 495 31.54 -53.46 4.41
N THR A 496 32.44 -53.32 3.43
CA THR A 496 32.19 -53.04 2.02
C THR A 496 31.38 -54.15 1.34
N SER A 497 30.38 -53.79 0.52
CA SER A 497 29.96 -54.51 -0.71
C SER A 497 29.00 -53.66 -1.54
N ALA A 498 29.19 -53.70 -2.85
CA ALA A 498 28.56 -52.88 -3.88
C ALA A 498 27.12 -53.28 -4.24
N SER A 499 26.31 -52.34 -4.75
CA SER A 499 25.73 -52.41 -6.12
C SER A 499 24.66 -51.34 -6.41
N SER A 500 24.74 -50.85 -7.66
CA SER A 500 23.71 -50.32 -8.57
C SER A 500 22.89 -49.08 -8.21
N VAL A 501 23.26 -47.98 -8.87
CA VAL A 501 22.43 -46.80 -9.17
C VAL A 501 21.59 -47.08 -10.42
N PRO A 502 20.27 -46.78 -10.46
CA PRO A 502 19.55 -46.71 -11.73
C PRO A 502 19.65 -45.30 -12.31
N THR A 503 20.20 -45.23 -13.51
CA THR A 503 20.16 -44.10 -14.44
C THR A 503 18.75 -43.94 -14.99
N PHE A 504 18.14 -42.76 -14.89
CA PHE A 504 16.96 -42.40 -15.69
C PHE A 504 17.34 -41.40 -16.78
N SER A 505 16.94 -41.78 -17.99
CA SER A 505 17.22 -41.16 -19.29
C SER A 505 16.47 -39.83 -19.45
N SER A 506 17.20 -38.84 -19.96
CA SER A 506 16.66 -37.62 -20.57
C SER A 506 15.88 -37.99 -21.83
N GLY A 507 14.57 -37.74 -21.82
CA GLY A 507 13.69 -37.82 -22.99
C GLY A 507 13.36 -36.43 -23.51
N ASP A 508 13.58 -36.24 -24.80
CA ASP A 508 13.27 -35.06 -25.61
C ASP A 508 11.87 -34.49 -25.34
N TRP A 509 11.80 -33.18 -25.11
CA TRP A 509 10.60 -32.39 -25.37
C TRP A 509 10.91 -31.46 -26.53
N SER A 510 10.41 -31.87 -27.69
CA SER A 510 10.44 -31.13 -28.95
C SER A 510 9.73 -29.78 -28.80
N ASN A 511 10.41 -28.74 -29.27
CA ASN A 511 9.95 -27.37 -29.29
C ASN A 511 9.12 -27.14 -30.56
N ASP A 512 7.80 -27.37 -30.51
CA ASP A 512 6.90 -26.96 -31.59
C ASP A 512 6.50 -25.50 -31.37
N SER A 513 7.32 -24.60 -31.89
CA SER A 513 6.97 -23.19 -32.10
C SER A 513 6.16 -23.06 -33.38
N GLU A 514 4.84 -23.00 -33.28
CA GLU A 514 4.00 -22.47 -34.36
C GLU A 514 4.20 -20.96 -34.48
N SER A 515 4.71 -20.55 -35.64
CA SER A 515 4.88 -19.18 -36.08
C SER A 515 3.52 -18.56 -36.43
N VAL A 516 3.12 -17.53 -35.68
CA VAL A 516 1.97 -16.67 -36.03
C VAL A 516 2.48 -15.42 -36.77
N PRO A 517 1.88 -14.99 -37.90
CA PRO A 517 2.45 -13.96 -38.77
C PRO A 517 2.25 -12.53 -38.20
N TRP A 518 3.30 -11.72 -38.30
CA TRP A 518 3.26 -10.27 -38.08
C TRP A 518 2.56 -9.56 -39.24
N PRO A 519 1.68 -8.56 -39.00
CA PRO A 519 1.23 -7.67 -40.06
C PRO A 519 2.33 -6.62 -40.35
N THR A 520 2.90 -6.68 -41.54
CA THR A 520 3.72 -5.61 -42.12
C THR A 520 2.82 -4.45 -42.52
N GLY A 521 2.83 -3.38 -41.74
CA GLY A 521 2.17 -2.10 -42.03
C GLY A 521 3.21 -1.00 -42.27
N ASP A 522 3.21 -0.47 -43.48
CA ASP A 522 4.06 0.56 -44.07
C ASP A 522 4.24 1.81 -43.18
N SER A 523 5.51 2.13 -42.91
CA SER A 523 5.96 3.35 -42.24
C SER A 523 6.28 4.43 -43.29
N SER A 524 5.30 5.26 -43.65
CA SER A 524 5.56 6.49 -44.41
C SER A 524 4.44 7.56 -44.28
N LYS A 525 4.41 8.31 -43.17
CA LYS A 525 4.13 9.78 -43.08
C LYS A 525 4.01 10.28 -41.62
N PRO A 526 4.45 11.51 -41.30
CA PRO A 526 4.47 12.04 -39.94
C PRO A 526 3.10 12.60 -39.56
N GLY A 527 2.51 12.12 -38.45
CA GLY A 527 1.32 12.68 -37.84
C GLY A 527 1.68 13.37 -36.53
N ASN A 528 1.37 14.67 -36.43
CA ASN A 528 1.70 15.56 -35.32
C ASN A 528 1.27 15.02 -33.94
N GLY A 529 2.13 15.22 -32.96
CA GLY A 529 1.85 14.96 -31.55
C GLY A 529 0.69 15.81 -31.03
N ALA A 530 -0.29 15.15 -30.42
CA ALA A 530 -1.30 15.80 -29.59
C ALA A 530 -0.80 15.80 -28.15
N ALA A 531 -0.31 16.95 -27.69
CA ALA A 531 -0.18 17.26 -26.28
C ALA A 531 -1.58 17.27 -25.64
N PHE A 532 -1.75 16.58 -24.52
CA PHE A 532 -2.94 16.73 -23.69
C PHE A 532 -2.93 18.14 -23.06
N ALA A 533 -3.76 19.03 -23.59
CA ALA A 533 -4.07 20.30 -22.96
C ALA A 533 -5.05 20.08 -21.78
N PRO A 534 -4.97 20.87 -20.70
CA PRO A 534 -5.90 20.76 -19.57
C PRO A 534 -7.33 21.13 -20.01
N ALA A 535 -8.29 20.29 -19.64
CA ALA A 535 -9.70 20.51 -19.94
C ALA A 535 -10.21 21.81 -19.31
N GLN A 536 -10.74 22.72 -20.14
CA GLN A 536 -11.43 23.93 -19.69
C GLN A 536 -12.83 23.56 -19.17
N ILE A 537 -13.17 24.09 -17.99
CA ILE A 537 -14.46 23.99 -17.32
C ILE A 537 -15.51 24.81 -18.12
N PRO A 538 -16.69 24.25 -18.47
CA PRO A 538 -17.77 25.06 -19.01
C PRO A 538 -18.49 25.84 -17.90
N THR A 539 -18.58 27.15 -18.05
CA THR A 539 -19.42 28.04 -17.23
C THR A 539 -20.91 27.73 -17.49
N PRO A 540 -21.78 27.67 -16.47
CA PRO A 540 -23.19 27.36 -16.69
C PRO A 540 -23.91 28.53 -17.35
N ALA A 541 -24.65 28.24 -18.44
CA ALA A 541 -25.55 29.19 -19.08
C ALA A 541 -26.78 29.44 -18.20
N ALA A 542 -27.13 30.72 -18.01
CA ALA A 542 -28.33 31.14 -17.31
C ALA A 542 -29.61 30.73 -18.10
N PRO A 543 -30.71 30.37 -17.43
CA PRO A 543 -31.95 30.02 -18.10
C PRO A 543 -32.60 31.25 -18.76
N PRO A 544 -33.29 31.09 -19.91
CA PRO A 544 -33.99 32.20 -20.55
C PRO A 544 -35.18 32.66 -19.71
N ALA A 545 -35.36 33.97 -19.65
CA ALA A 545 -36.46 34.64 -18.98
C ALA A 545 -37.77 34.43 -19.74
N ASP A 546 -38.84 34.13 -19.00
CA ASP A 546 -40.22 34.19 -19.47
C ASP A 546 -40.54 35.58 -20.00
N SER A 547 -41.04 35.64 -21.24
CA SER A 547 -41.74 36.81 -21.76
C SER A 547 -43.17 36.42 -22.11
N ASP A 548 -44.04 36.75 -21.17
CA ASP A 548 -45.48 36.98 -21.32
C ASP A 548 -45.75 38.00 -22.45
N THR A 549 -46.72 37.73 -23.34
CA THR A 549 -47.59 38.73 -23.99
C THR A 549 -48.62 38.08 -24.93
N SER A 550 -49.85 38.01 -24.44
CA SER A 550 -51.08 38.48 -25.10
C SER A 550 -51.06 38.77 -26.62
N GLN A 551 -51.76 37.95 -27.41
CA GLN A 551 -53.00 38.29 -28.12
C GLN A 551 -53.55 37.09 -28.88
#